data_AF-A0A7C5DJ26-F1
#
_entry.id   AF-A0A7C5DJ26-F1
#
_cell.length_a   1.000
_cell.length_b   1.000
_cell.length_c   1.000
_cell.angle_alpha   90.00
_cell.angle_beta   90.00
_cell.angle_gamma   90.00
#
_symmetry.space_group_name_H-M   'P 1'
#
loop_
_entity.id
_entity.type
_entity.pdbx_description
1 polymer ?
#
loop_
_entity_poly.entity_id
_entity_poly.type
_entity_poly.pdbx_seq_one_letter_code
_entity_poly.pdbx_strand_id
1 'polypeptide(L)'
;MFNDSDIAYQYSENLWLKQAFSNFDKKKFDKRKVKSVILADNFGESNWYKFYRAVKWYKKQFFTFCDEEGLKIPNEYVKFG
;
A
#
# COMPACT_ATOMS: atom_id res chain seq x y z
N MET A 1 -12.64 -17.55 -15.76
CA MET A 1 -12.77 -16.23 -16.41
C MET A 1 -13.42 -15.32 -15.38
N PHE A 2 -12.78 -14.22 -15.02
CA PHE A 2 -13.32 -13.28 -14.03
C PHE A 2 -14.40 -12.42 -14.69
N ASN A 3 -15.52 -12.19 -14.00
CA ASN A 3 -16.65 -11.42 -14.52
C ASN A 3 -16.58 -9.98 -14.04
N ASP A 4 -17.11 -9.03 -14.81
CA ASP A 4 -17.12 -7.59 -14.46
C ASP A 4 -17.86 -7.27 -13.14
N SER A 5 -18.67 -8.22 -12.65
CA SER A 5 -19.38 -8.18 -11.37
C SER A 5 -18.52 -8.57 -10.17
N ASP A 6 -17.30 -9.04 -10.37
CA ASP A 6 -16.41 -9.46 -9.28
C ASP A 6 -15.84 -8.21 -8.60
N ILE A 7 -16.63 -7.61 -7.70
CA ILE A 7 -16.24 -6.42 -6.90
C ILE A 7 -14.90 -6.64 -6.17
N ALA A 8 -14.54 -7.90 -5.90
CA ALA A 8 -13.24 -8.31 -5.35
C ALA A 8 -12.03 -7.89 -6.23
N TYR A 9 -12.21 -7.70 -7.54
CA TYR A 9 -11.17 -7.25 -8.48
C TYR A 9 -11.30 -5.78 -8.88
N GLN A 10 -12.33 -5.07 -8.40
CA GLN A 10 -12.45 -3.63 -8.61
C GLN A 10 -11.66 -2.89 -7.52
N TYR A 11 -10.57 -2.25 -7.92
CA TYR A 11 -9.82 -1.35 -7.03
C TYR A 11 -10.71 -0.18 -6.64
N SER A 12 -11.08 -0.12 -5.36
CA SER A 12 -11.77 1.01 -4.75
C SER A 12 -10.97 1.47 -3.55
N GLU A 13 -10.15 2.49 -3.76
CA GLU A 13 -9.24 3.04 -2.75
C GLU A 13 -9.96 3.39 -1.44
N ASN A 14 -11.09 4.10 -1.55
CA ASN A 14 -11.88 4.50 -0.40
C ASN A 14 -12.46 3.28 0.35
N LEU A 15 -12.87 2.24 -0.36
CA LEU A 15 -13.38 1.01 0.27
C LEU A 15 -12.29 0.30 1.06
N TRP A 16 -11.11 0.15 0.47
CA TRP A 16 -9.99 -0.54 1.11
C TRP A 16 -9.45 0.25 2.31
N LEU A 17 -9.38 1.58 2.21
CA LEU A 17 -9.03 2.44 3.33
C LEU A 17 -10.08 2.38 4.47
N LYS A 18 -11.38 2.38 4.13
CA LYS A 18 -12.46 2.26 5.12
C LYS A 18 -12.44 0.91 5.85
N GLN A 19 -12.06 -0.17 5.17
CA GLN A 19 -11.90 -1.49 5.77
C GLN A 19 -10.66 -1.58 6.67
N ALA A 20 -9.59 -0.86 6.34
CA ALA A 20 -8.34 -0.91 7.08
C ALA A 20 -8.29 0.04 8.29
N PHE A 21 -8.99 1.18 8.23
CA PHE A 21 -8.91 2.22 9.24
C PHE A 21 -10.30 2.58 9.78
N SER A 22 -10.51 2.36 11.07
CA SER A 22 -11.80 2.62 11.73
C SER A 22 -12.16 4.10 11.80
N ASN A 23 -11.17 4.99 11.73
CA ASN A 23 -11.36 6.44 11.66
C ASN A 23 -11.16 7.02 10.25
N PHE A 24 -11.45 6.24 9.20
CA PHE A 24 -11.35 6.70 7.83
C PHE A 24 -12.21 7.96 7.59
N ASP A 25 -11.54 9.02 7.14
CA ASP A 25 -12.15 10.25 6.66
C ASP A 25 -11.45 10.65 5.36
N LYS A 26 -12.22 10.78 4.27
CA LYS A 26 -11.65 11.01 2.93
C LYS A 26 -10.72 12.23 2.89
N LYS A 27 -11.15 13.37 3.46
CA LYS A 27 -10.35 14.61 3.47
C LYS A 27 -9.04 14.47 4.24
N LYS A 28 -9.03 13.70 5.32
CA LYS A 28 -7.82 13.42 6.11
C LYS A 28 -6.91 12.42 5.41
N PHE A 29 -7.47 11.42 4.74
CA PHE A 29 -6.73 10.32 4.13
C PHE A 29 -6.21 10.61 2.72
N ASP A 30 -6.76 11.61 2.02
CA ASP A 30 -6.23 12.13 0.73
C ASP A 30 -4.90 12.90 0.89
N LYS A 31 -4.36 13.02 2.12
CA LYS A 31 -3.09 13.70 2.40
C LYS A 31 -1.90 12.76 2.19
N ARG A 32 -0.79 13.31 1.68
CA ARG A 32 0.49 12.59 1.51
C ARG A 32 0.97 11.84 2.76
N LYS A 33 0.71 12.40 3.95
CA LYS A 33 0.98 11.76 5.25
C LYS A 33 -0.25 11.90 6.13
N VAL A 34 -0.76 10.77 6.60
CA VAL A 34 -1.89 10.71 7.52
C VAL A 34 -1.35 10.40 8.92
N LYS A 35 -1.73 11.21 9.92
CA LYS A 35 -1.36 11.01 11.32
C LYS A 35 -2.56 10.55 12.14
N SER A 36 -2.29 9.87 13.26
CA SER A 36 -3.30 9.41 14.22
C SER A 36 -4.40 8.58 13.54
N VAL A 37 -3.99 7.59 12.75
CA VAL A 37 -4.89 6.59 12.18
C VAL A 37 -5.22 5.56 13.26
N ILE A 38 -6.46 5.08 13.26
CA ILE A 38 -6.90 3.98 14.12
C ILE A 38 -7.12 2.78 13.21
N LEU A 39 -6.45 1.67 13.52
CA LEU A 39 -6.58 0.44 12.75
C LEU A 39 -7.95 -0.20 13.02
N ALA A 40 -8.53 -0.83 12.01
CA ALA A 40 -9.62 -1.77 12.23
C ALA A 40 -9.08 -3.07 12.86
N ASP A 41 -9.94 -3.82 13.56
CA ASP A 41 -9.54 -5.05 14.27
C ASP A 41 -8.89 -6.08 13.33
N ASN A 42 -9.38 -6.16 12.09
CA ASN A 42 -8.90 -7.05 11.04
C ASN A 42 -7.89 -6.38 10.08
N PHE A 43 -7.21 -5.32 10.50
CA PHE A 43 -6.28 -4.56 9.65
C PHE A 43 -5.27 -5.44 8.90
N GLY A 44 -4.71 -6.45 9.57
CA GLY A 44 -3.74 -7.39 8.98
C GLY A 44 -4.28 -8.21 7.81
N GLU A 45 -5.59 -8.37 7.71
CA GLU A 45 -6.27 -9.12 6.66
C GLU A 45 -6.86 -8.21 5.57
N SER A 46 -6.85 -6.90 5.78
CA SER A 46 -7.40 -5.92 4.86
C SER A 46 -6.69 -5.94 3.49
N ASN A 47 -7.47 -5.68 2.43
CA ASN A 47 -6.92 -5.56 1.08
C ASN A 47 -5.89 -4.43 0.97
N TRP A 48 -6.10 -3.34 1.71
CA TRP A 48 -5.14 -2.25 1.80
C TRP A 48 -3.79 -2.71 2.36
N TYR A 49 -3.79 -3.46 3.47
CA TYR A 49 -2.54 -3.94 4.07
C TYR A 49 -1.81 -4.94 3.17
N LYS A 50 -2.55 -5.86 2.53
CA LYS A 50 -2.00 -6.80 1.55
C LYS A 50 -1.36 -6.07 0.37
N PHE A 51 -2.05 -5.08 -0.19
CA PHE A 51 -1.52 -4.22 -1.25
C PHE A 51 -0.27 -3.45 -0.79
N TYR A 52 -0.30 -2.84 0.38
CA TYR A 52 0.84 -2.14 0.96
C TYR A 52 2.08 -3.05 1.10
N ARG A 53 1.89 -4.29 1.55
CA ARG A 53 2.97 -5.29 1.65
C ARG A 53 3.53 -5.66 0.27
N ALA A 54 2.67 -5.87 -0.73
CA ALA A 54 3.08 -6.16 -2.09
C ALA A 54 3.89 -5.00 -2.69
N VAL A 55 3.44 -3.75 -2.53
CA VAL A 55 4.17 -2.55 -2.98
C VAL A 55 5.53 -2.41 -2.28
N LYS A 56 5.59 -2.67 -0.97
CA LYS A 56 6.86 -2.67 -0.23
C LYS A 56 7.85 -3.70 -0.78
N TRP A 57 7.37 -4.92 -1.03
CA TRP A 57 8.19 -5.98 -1.62
C TRP A 57 8.68 -5.59 -3.02
N TYR A 58 7.77 -5.13 -3.88
CA TYR A 58 8.11 -4.71 -5.25
C TYR A 58 9.16 -3.60 -5.26
N LYS A 59 8.99 -2.57 -4.42
CA LYS A 59 9.98 -1.49 -4.30
C LYS A 59 11.36 -2.03 -3.92
N LYS A 60 11.42 -2.95 -2.95
CA LYS A 60 12.69 -3.58 -2.57
C LYS A 60 13.34 -4.27 -3.78
N GLN A 61 12.59 -5.11 -4.50
CA GLN A 61 13.11 -5.80 -5.68
C GLN A 61 13.57 -4.84 -6.78
N PHE A 62 12.76 -3.82 -7.08
CA PHE A 62 13.08 -2.80 -8.06
C PHE A 62 14.41 -2.10 -7.75
N PHE A 63 14.61 -1.67 -6.50
CA PHE A 63 15.84 -0.98 -6.13
C PHE A 63 17.06 -1.90 -6.06
N THR A 64 16.88 -3.17 -5.66
CA THR A 64 17.94 -4.18 -5.76
C THR A 64 18.38 -4.35 -7.21
N PHE A 65 17.43 -4.53 -8.13
CA PHE A 65 17.74 -4.67 -9.55
C PHE A 65 18.43 -3.43 -10.13
N CYS A 66 17.98 -2.22 -9.77
CA CYS A 66 18.66 -1.00 -10.19
C CYS A 66 20.12 -0.94 -9.71
N ASP A 67 20.40 -1.36 -8.48
CA ASP A 67 21.76 -1.39 -7.93
C ASP A 67 22.65 -2.40 -8.68
N GLU A 68 22.11 -3.60 -8.96
CA GLU A 68 22.78 -4.65 -9.74
C GLU A 68 23.14 -4.18 -11.17
N GLU A 69 22.27 -3.38 -11.80
CA GLU A 69 22.48 -2.80 -13.13
C GLU A 69 23.28 -1.48 -13.09
N GLY A 70 23.78 -1.05 -11.93
CA GLY A 70 24.56 0.18 -11.76
C GLY A 70 23.74 1.48 -11.86
N LEU A 71 22.42 1.40 -11.85
CA LEU A 71 21.50 2.53 -11.86
C LEU A 71 21.32 3.08 -10.44
N LYS A 72 22.07 4.14 -10.12
CA LYS A 72 21.98 4.82 -8.83
C LYS A 72 20.74 5.72 -8.73
N ILE A 73 19.63 5.15 -8.29
CA ILE A 73 18.41 5.90 -7.98
C ILE A 73 18.44 6.32 -6.50
N PRO A 74 18.30 7.62 -6.17
CA PRO A 74 18.20 8.07 -4.79
C PRO A 74 17.07 7.34 -4.06
N ASN A 75 17.42 6.62 -2.99
CA ASN A 75 16.46 5.79 -2.28
C ASN A 75 16.58 5.98 -0.76
N GLU A 76 15.45 6.28 -0.11
CA GLU A 76 15.34 6.35 1.35
C GLU A 76 15.21 4.95 2.01
N TYR A 77 14.93 3.89 1.23
CA TYR A 77 14.71 2.53 1.72
C TYR A 77 15.99 1.69 1.91
N VAL A 78 17.16 2.14 1.44
CA VAL A 78 18.45 1.40 1.52
C VAL A 78 19.32 1.87 2.69
N LYS A 79 18.85 2.80 3.52
CA LYS A 79 19.64 3.32 4.67
C LYS A 79 19.90 2.32 5.81
N PHE A 80 19.49 1.06 5.69
CA PHE A 80 19.75 0.01 6.67
C PHE A 80 20.12 -1.29 5.94
N GLY A 81 21.36 -1.33 5.46
CA GLY A 81 22.09 -2.55 5.11
C GLY A 81 23.32 -2.61 6.00
#